data_AF-A0A957XLI3-F1
#
_entry.id   AF-A0A957XLI3-F1
#
_cell.length_a   1.000
_cell.length_b   1.000
_cell.length_c   1.000
_cell.angle_alpha   90.00
_cell.angle_beta   90.00
_cell.angle_gamma   90.00
#
_symmetry.space_group_name_H-M   'P 1'
#
loop_
_entity.id
_entity.type
_entity.pdbx_description
1 polymer ?
#
loop_
_entity_poly.entity_id
_entity_poly.type
_entity_poly.pdbx_seq_one_letter_code
_entity_poly.pdbx_strand_id
1 'polypeptide(L)'
;MSTLAALRQFDFVETYPFLSSSRKQQIITDWQQFYLNGFKRRYLTPELYQHLILRCDFSTHSNLEAFWLTYFNAEIDHLYRFISQFGRRDRLSAESGTTAWLTSTYADINQAMCDAFTPYYAAFGQLLQDLTVQHQDFVDRWTSFAREAGVAPMEPSPTYLVSENTRNMLSYAVQLIMRYHQPLPGLQQLMFHPTESQASFFYDVAFER
;
A
#
# COMPACT_ATOMS: atom_id res chain seq x y z
N MET A 1 -20.15 11.53 -8.48
CA MET A 1 -20.07 10.34 -9.37
C MET A 1 -18.68 9.74 -9.26
N SER A 2 -18.54 8.53 -8.72
CA SER A 2 -17.23 7.91 -8.48
C SER A 2 -16.63 7.44 -9.80
N THR A 3 -15.61 8.15 -10.29
CA THR A 3 -14.79 7.71 -11.43
C THR A 3 -13.92 6.55 -10.94
N LEU A 4 -14.51 5.35 -10.82
CA LEU A 4 -13.72 4.14 -10.70
C LEU A 4 -12.80 4.11 -11.92
N ALA A 5 -11.49 4.12 -11.67
CA ALA A 5 -10.50 3.84 -12.72
C ALA A 5 -10.97 2.62 -13.50
N ALA A 6 -10.86 2.66 -14.83
CA ALA A 6 -10.94 1.44 -15.59
C ALA A 6 -9.82 0.51 -15.07
N LEU A 7 -10.22 -0.56 -14.37
CA LEU A 7 -9.28 -1.56 -13.89
C LEU A 7 -8.53 -2.15 -15.08
N ARG A 8 -7.21 -2.29 -14.95
CA ARG A 8 -6.37 -2.88 -15.98
C ARG A 8 -6.78 -4.33 -16.20
N GLN A 9 -7.08 -4.65 -17.45
CA GLN A 9 -7.38 -6.00 -17.89
C GLN A 9 -6.11 -6.70 -18.36
N PHE A 10 -6.07 -8.02 -18.20
CA PHE A 10 -4.95 -8.84 -18.62
C PHE A 10 -5.48 -10.10 -19.30
N ASP A 11 -4.82 -10.50 -20.38
CA ASP A 11 -5.14 -11.75 -21.05
C ASP A 11 -4.37 -12.88 -20.35
N PHE A 12 -5.11 -13.78 -19.70
CA PHE A 12 -4.53 -14.91 -19.00
C PHE A 12 -4.65 -16.20 -19.80
N VAL A 13 -3.57 -16.97 -19.78
CA VAL A 13 -3.61 -18.33 -20.32
C VAL A 13 -4.26 -19.25 -19.27
N GLU A 14 -5.14 -20.12 -19.73
CA GLU A 14 -5.72 -21.18 -18.91
C GLU A 14 -4.61 -22.06 -18.33
N THR A 15 -4.63 -22.27 -17.02
CA THR A 15 -3.67 -23.13 -16.34
C THR A 15 -4.42 -24.25 -15.65
N TYR A 16 -4.95 -25.18 -16.44
CA TYR A 16 -5.69 -26.35 -15.96
C TYR A 16 -4.76 -27.40 -15.33
N PRO A 17 -5.13 -28.05 -14.22
CA PRO A 17 -6.37 -27.91 -13.44
C PRO A 17 -6.30 -26.85 -12.32
N PHE A 18 -5.30 -25.97 -12.34
CA PHE A 18 -4.92 -25.14 -11.19
C PHE A 18 -5.73 -23.84 -11.05
N LEU A 19 -5.81 -23.02 -12.10
CA LEU A 19 -6.47 -21.71 -12.05
C LEU A 19 -6.94 -21.30 -13.44
N SER A 20 -8.24 -21.03 -13.57
CA SER A 20 -8.83 -20.55 -14.82
C SER A 20 -8.47 -19.10 -15.11
N SER A 21 -8.53 -18.71 -16.38
CA SER A 21 -8.37 -17.31 -16.83
C SER A 21 -9.34 -16.37 -16.12
N SER A 22 -10.61 -16.78 -16.01
CA SER A 22 -11.65 -16.02 -15.29
C SER A 22 -11.32 -15.81 -13.82
N ARG A 23 -10.76 -16.83 -13.15
CA ARG A 23 -10.39 -16.73 -11.74
C ARG A 23 -9.14 -15.87 -11.54
N LYS A 24 -8.17 -15.95 -12.46
CA LYS A 24 -7.03 -15.01 -12.50
C LYS A 24 -7.52 -13.57 -12.67
N GLN A 25 -8.50 -13.35 -13.54
CA GLN A 25 -9.10 -12.02 -13.76
C GLN A 25 -9.83 -11.49 -12.51
N GLN A 26 -10.46 -12.36 -11.73
CA GLN A 26 -11.03 -11.96 -10.44
C GLN A 26 -9.94 -11.57 -9.44
N ILE A 27 -8.88 -12.38 -9.30
CA ILE A 27 -7.79 -12.11 -8.36
C ILE A 27 -7.07 -10.80 -8.71
N ILE A 28 -6.81 -10.52 -9.99
CA ILE A 28 -6.18 -9.25 -10.39
C ILE A 28 -7.12 -8.05 -10.18
N THR A 29 -8.44 -8.26 -10.30
CA THR A 29 -9.45 -7.24 -9.99
C THR A 29 -9.45 -6.92 -8.49
N ASP A 30 -9.46 -7.94 -7.64
CA ASP A 30 -9.39 -7.80 -6.18
C ASP A 30 -8.07 -7.14 -5.76
N TRP A 31 -6.95 -7.54 -6.37
CA TRP A 31 -5.63 -6.93 -6.14
C TRP A 31 -5.66 -5.43 -6.41
N GLN A 32 -6.20 -5.03 -7.56
CA GLN A 32 -6.32 -3.63 -7.92
C GLN A 32 -7.22 -2.88 -6.94
N GLN A 33 -8.39 -3.41 -6.62
CA GLN A 33 -9.26 -2.79 -5.61
C GLN A 33 -8.56 -2.65 -4.26
N PHE A 34 -7.76 -3.62 -3.86
CA PHE A 34 -7.05 -3.58 -2.58
C PHE A 34 -6.05 -2.41 -2.51
N TYR A 35 -5.14 -2.27 -3.49
CA TYR A 35 -4.16 -1.17 -3.45
C TYR A 35 -4.77 0.20 -3.81
N LEU A 36 -5.76 0.25 -4.71
CA LEU A 36 -6.43 1.52 -5.08
C LEU A 36 -7.16 2.13 -3.88
N ASN A 37 -7.64 1.29 -2.96
CA ASN A 37 -8.27 1.70 -1.72
C ASN A 37 -7.28 1.76 -0.52
N GLY A 38 -5.97 1.84 -0.79
CA GLY A 38 -4.95 2.05 0.22
C GLY A 38 -4.74 0.85 1.15
N PHE A 39 -4.93 -0.37 0.64
CA PHE A 39 -4.79 -1.62 1.40
C PHE A 39 -5.73 -1.73 2.62
N LYS A 40 -6.97 -1.27 2.48
CA LYS A 40 -8.01 -1.44 3.52
C LYS A 40 -8.48 -2.89 3.60
N ARG A 41 -8.63 -3.40 4.83
CA ARG A 41 -8.93 -4.81 5.13
C ARG A 41 -10.14 -5.35 4.38
N ARG A 42 -11.19 -4.55 4.23
CA ARG A 42 -12.42 -4.93 3.54
C ARG A 42 -12.25 -5.29 2.06
N TYR A 43 -11.14 -4.88 1.43
CA TYR A 43 -10.81 -5.22 0.04
C TYR A 43 -9.80 -6.37 -0.08
N LEU A 44 -9.29 -6.90 1.05
CA LEU A 44 -8.48 -8.11 1.06
C LEU A 44 -9.42 -9.32 1.06
N THR A 45 -9.84 -9.74 -0.13
CA THR A 45 -10.75 -10.88 -0.32
C THR A 45 -10.07 -12.20 0.09
N PRO A 46 -10.83 -13.24 0.49
CA PRO A 46 -10.27 -14.56 0.79
C PRO A 46 -9.46 -15.14 -0.37
N GLU A 47 -9.92 -14.96 -1.61
CA GLU A 47 -9.25 -15.44 -2.82
C GLU A 47 -7.92 -14.70 -3.07
N LEU A 48 -7.90 -13.38 -2.91
CA LEU A 48 -6.67 -12.60 -3.02
C LEU A 48 -5.68 -13.01 -1.93
N TYR A 49 -6.13 -13.12 -0.68
CA TYR A 49 -5.31 -13.59 0.42
C TYR A 49 -4.71 -14.97 0.13
N GLN A 50 -5.53 -15.93 -0.29
CA GLN A 50 -5.08 -17.28 -0.62
C GLN A 50 -4.04 -17.28 -1.75
N HIS A 51 -4.22 -16.43 -2.76
CA HIS A 51 -3.23 -16.28 -3.83
C HIS A 51 -1.91 -15.70 -3.29
N LEU A 52 -1.98 -14.65 -2.47
CA LEU A 52 -0.78 -14.03 -1.86
C LEU A 52 0.04 -15.05 -1.06
N ILE A 53 -0.59 -15.80 -0.14
CA ILE A 53 0.13 -16.73 0.73
C ILE A 53 0.65 -17.98 0.01
N LEU A 54 -0.10 -18.51 -0.97
CA LEU A 54 0.28 -19.75 -1.65
C LEU A 54 1.17 -19.52 -2.86
N ARG A 55 1.03 -18.37 -3.54
CA ARG A 55 1.56 -18.14 -4.90
C ARG A 55 2.46 -16.92 -5.01
N CYS A 56 2.42 -16.01 -4.03
CA CYS A 56 3.32 -14.86 -3.95
C CYS A 56 4.30 -14.97 -2.78
N ASP A 57 4.58 -16.19 -2.29
CA ASP A 57 5.64 -16.44 -1.30
C ASP A 57 5.47 -15.70 0.04
N PHE A 58 4.22 -15.50 0.46
CA PHE A 58 3.85 -15.04 1.81
C PHE A 58 3.42 -16.21 2.70
N SER A 59 4.19 -17.30 2.68
CA SER A 59 3.77 -18.61 3.21
C SER A 59 3.88 -18.74 4.73
N THR A 60 4.54 -17.80 5.41
CA THR A 60 4.76 -17.88 6.87
C THR A 60 3.51 -17.58 7.71
N HIS A 61 2.39 -17.18 7.10
CA HIS A 61 1.18 -16.74 7.82
C HIS A 61 0.10 -17.82 7.85
N SER A 62 -0.22 -18.31 9.05
CA SER A 62 -1.18 -19.41 9.26
C SER A 62 -2.63 -19.07 8.95
N ASN A 63 -3.00 -17.78 8.94
CA ASN A 63 -4.34 -17.30 8.63
C ASN A 63 -4.35 -15.81 8.22
N LEU A 64 -5.51 -15.33 7.75
CA LEU A 64 -5.72 -13.96 7.29
C LEU A 64 -5.42 -12.91 8.37
N GLU A 65 -5.74 -13.18 9.63
CA GLU A 65 -5.48 -12.24 10.73
C GLU A 65 -3.98 -12.06 10.94
N ALA A 66 -3.23 -13.16 11.02
CA ALA A 66 -1.77 -13.12 11.18
C ALA A 66 -1.09 -12.38 10.02
N PHE A 67 -1.56 -12.62 8.79
CA PHE A 67 -1.09 -11.91 7.61
C PHE A 67 -1.41 -10.41 7.67
N TRP A 68 -2.63 -10.06 8.09
CA TRP A 68 -3.06 -8.67 8.25
C TRP A 68 -2.25 -7.94 9.31
N LEU A 69 -2.08 -8.55 10.49
CA LEU A 69 -1.28 -8.02 11.59
C LEU A 69 0.19 -7.88 11.21
N THR A 70 0.73 -8.74 10.36
CA THR A 70 2.14 -8.66 9.97
C THR A 70 2.41 -7.52 9.01
N TYR A 71 1.57 -7.30 7.99
CA TYR A 71 1.91 -6.39 6.90
C TYR A 71 1.14 -5.08 6.90
N PHE A 72 -0.06 -5.06 7.46
CA PHE A 72 -0.98 -3.93 7.33
C PHE A 72 -1.28 -3.29 8.67
N ASN A 73 -1.42 -4.06 9.75
CA ASN A 73 -1.57 -3.52 11.11
C ASN A 73 -0.28 -3.66 11.92
N ALA A 74 0.82 -3.23 11.30
CA ALA A 74 2.18 -3.30 11.81
C ALA A 74 2.88 -1.95 11.65
N GLU A 75 4.16 -1.94 11.96
CA GLU A 75 5.08 -0.86 11.62
C GLU A 75 5.14 -0.63 10.11
N ILE A 76 5.37 0.61 9.71
CA ILE A 76 5.36 1.06 8.32
C ILE A 76 6.34 0.29 7.42
N ASP A 77 7.46 -0.18 7.97
CA ASP A 77 8.46 -0.97 7.26
C ASP A 77 7.92 -2.32 6.77
N HIS A 78 6.97 -2.90 7.50
CA HIS A 78 6.33 -4.13 7.08
C HIS A 78 5.46 -3.90 5.84
N LEU A 79 4.67 -2.83 5.83
CA LEU A 79 3.89 -2.45 4.65
C LEU A 79 4.81 -2.11 3.48
N TYR A 80 5.89 -1.38 3.73
CA TYR A 80 6.89 -1.05 2.72
C TYR A 80 7.53 -2.31 2.11
N ARG A 81 7.88 -3.29 2.94
CA ARG A 81 8.40 -4.60 2.52
C ARG A 81 7.38 -5.36 1.66
N PHE A 82 6.10 -5.36 2.05
CA PHE A 82 5.03 -5.97 1.27
C PHE A 82 4.91 -5.36 -0.13
N ILE A 83 4.77 -4.04 -0.23
CA ILE A 83 4.59 -3.37 -1.53
C ILE A 83 5.84 -3.45 -2.41
N SER A 84 7.01 -3.52 -1.79
CA SER A 84 8.31 -3.60 -2.46
C SER A 84 8.45 -4.85 -3.32
N GLN A 85 7.88 -5.99 -2.90
CA GLN A 85 7.89 -7.21 -3.70
C GLN A 85 7.24 -7.02 -5.07
N PHE A 86 6.16 -6.24 -5.15
CA PHE A 86 5.41 -6.03 -6.39
C PHE A 86 5.91 -4.82 -7.19
N GLY A 87 6.46 -3.81 -6.51
CA GLY A 87 6.78 -2.51 -7.12
C GLY A 87 8.25 -2.27 -7.42
N ARG A 88 9.19 -2.92 -6.72
CA ARG A 88 10.62 -2.76 -6.99
C ARG A 88 11.02 -3.38 -8.31
N ARG A 89 12.15 -2.90 -8.85
CA ARG A 89 12.74 -3.46 -10.06
C ARG A 89 13.25 -4.90 -9.89
N ASP A 90 13.77 -5.24 -8.71
CA ASP A 90 14.31 -6.57 -8.41
C ASP A 90 13.24 -7.61 -8.04
N ARG A 91 12.05 -7.15 -7.63
CA ARG A 91 10.86 -7.97 -7.33
C ARG A 91 11.15 -9.16 -6.40
N LEU A 92 12.10 -8.94 -5.47
CA LEU A 92 12.45 -9.94 -4.49
C LEU A 92 11.27 -10.18 -3.57
N SER A 93 11.00 -11.45 -3.29
CA SER A 93 10.03 -11.85 -2.28
C SER A 93 10.33 -11.16 -0.96
N ALA A 94 9.29 -10.65 -0.31
CA ALA A 94 9.36 -10.11 1.02
C ALA A 94 9.95 -11.14 1.98
N GLU A 95 9.58 -12.42 1.89
CA GLU A 95 9.95 -13.43 2.90
C GLU A 95 11.22 -14.19 2.54
N SER A 96 11.35 -14.66 1.30
CA SER A 96 12.52 -15.47 0.89
C SER A 96 13.67 -14.67 0.31
N GLY A 97 13.44 -13.42 -0.10
CA GLY A 97 14.46 -12.62 -0.81
C GLY A 97 14.81 -13.15 -2.20
N THR A 98 13.95 -13.98 -2.82
CA THR A 98 14.16 -14.57 -4.16
C THR A 98 13.07 -14.13 -5.15
N THR A 99 13.29 -14.36 -6.45
CA THR A 99 12.28 -14.15 -7.50
C THR A 99 11.55 -15.43 -7.91
N ALA A 100 11.70 -16.53 -7.16
CA ALA A 100 11.18 -17.85 -7.54
C ALA A 100 9.64 -17.85 -7.74
N TRP A 101 8.94 -16.98 -7.01
CA TRP A 101 7.50 -16.79 -7.13
C TRP A 101 7.07 -16.26 -8.52
N LEU A 102 7.95 -15.56 -9.24
CA LEU A 102 7.71 -15.05 -10.60
C LEU A 102 7.99 -16.07 -11.70
N THR A 103 8.62 -17.20 -11.40
CA THR A 103 8.98 -18.24 -12.38
C THR A 103 8.18 -19.52 -12.19
N SER A 104 7.08 -19.45 -11.43
CA SER A 104 6.21 -20.60 -11.13
C SER A 104 5.12 -20.80 -12.20
N THR A 105 4.28 -21.83 -12.03
CA THR A 105 3.06 -22.05 -12.83
C THR A 105 2.07 -20.87 -12.78
N TYR A 106 2.24 -19.93 -11.85
CA TYR A 106 1.41 -18.73 -11.67
C TYR A 106 2.13 -17.44 -12.09
N ALA A 107 3.22 -17.57 -12.85
CA ALA A 107 4.05 -16.44 -13.29
C ALA A 107 3.25 -15.35 -13.99
N ASP A 108 2.27 -15.70 -14.83
CA ASP A 108 1.50 -14.73 -15.62
C ASP A 108 0.66 -13.79 -14.74
N ILE A 109 -0.07 -14.32 -13.77
CA ILE A 109 -0.82 -13.50 -12.80
C ILE A 109 0.10 -12.75 -11.84
N ASN A 110 1.19 -13.37 -11.38
CA ASN A 110 2.14 -12.71 -10.49
C ASN A 110 2.82 -11.51 -11.17
N GLN A 111 3.16 -11.67 -12.46
CA GLN A 111 3.65 -10.60 -13.32
C GLN A 111 2.59 -9.52 -13.51
N ALA A 112 1.34 -9.89 -13.78
CA ALA A 112 0.24 -8.94 -13.91
C ALA A 112 0.02 -8.11 -12.63
N MET A 113 0.15 -8.72 -11.44
CA MET A 113 0.08 -7.99 -10.17
C MET A 113 1.18 -6.93 -10.05
N CYS A 114 2.42 -7.27 -10.44
CA CYS A 114 3.53 -6.32 -10.47
C CYS A 114 3.26 -5.19 -11.47
N ASP A 115 2.84 -5.54 -12.69
CA ASP A 115 2.63 -4.57 -13.76
C ASP A 115 1.45 -3.63 -13.50
N ALA A 116 0.40 -4.12 -12.83
CA ALA A 116 -0.71 -3.30 -12.36
C ALA A 116 -0.26 -2.31 -11.27
N PHE A 117 0.63 -2.73 -10.37
CA PHE A 117 1.04 -1.91 -9.22
C PHE A 117 2.21 -0.95 -9.52
N THR A 118 3.06 -1.27 -10.49
CA THR A 118 4.26 -0.50 -10.87
C THR A 118 4.03 1.03 -10.96
N PRO A 119 2.95 1.53 -11.59
CA PRO A 119 2.72 2.98 -11.71
C PRO A 119 2.56 3.71 -10.36
N TYR A 120 2.17 3.00 -9.30
CA TYR A 120 1.85 3.57 -7.98
C TYR A 120 2.99 3.43 -6.98
N TYR A 121 3.93 2.52 -7.22
CA TYR A 121 4.95 2.14 -6.26
C TYR A 121 5.80 3.33 -5.78
N ALA A 122 6.27 4.18 -6.68
CA ALA A 122 7.12 5.32 -6.33
C ALA A 122 6.41 6.29 -5.38
N ALA A 123 5.14 6.60 -5.66
CA ALA A 123 4.35 7.50 -4.83
C ALA A 123 4.02 6.87 -3.46
N PHE A 124 3.74 5.57 -3.42
CA PHE A 124 3.49 4.86 -2.17
C PHE A 124 4.76 4.83 -1.31
N GLY A 125 5.90 4.51 -1.92
CA GLY A 125 7.19 4.53 -1.23
C GLY A 125 7.53 5.90 -0.66
N GLN A 126 7.34 6.97 -1.44
CA GLN A 126 7.56 8.34 -0.97
C GLN A 126 6.63 8.70 0.19
N LEU A 127 5.33 8.42 0.07
CA LEU A 127 4.36 8.69 1.13
C LEU A 127 4.75 8.01 2.45
N LEU A 128 5.12 6.73 2.39
CA LEU A 128 5.50 5.98 3.58
C LEU A 128 6.78 6.54 4.19
N GLN A 129 7.78 6.87 3.37
CA GLN A 129 9.01 7.51 3.84
C GLN A 129 8.74 8.87 4.51
N ASP A 130 7.87 9.69 3.92
CA ASP A 130 7.49 10.99 4.46
C ASP A 130 6.83 10.86 5.83
N LEU A 131 5.93 9.88 5.98
CA LEU A 131 5.28 9.59 7.26
C LEU A 131 6.27 9.15 8.33
N THR A 132 7.27 8.33 7.97
CA THR A 132 8.34 7.92 8.90
C THR A 132 9.13 9.13 9.38
N VAL A 133 9.53 10.04 8.48
CA VAL A 133 10.28 11.26 8.84
C VAL A 133 9.45 12.14 9.76
N GLN A 134 8.18 12.38 9.42
CA GLN A 134 7.29 13.21 10.24
C GLN A 134 7.03 12.64 11.63
N HIS A 135 6.90 11.30 11.73
CA HIS A 135 6.78 10.63 13.01
C HIS A 135 8.02 10.88 13.86
N GLN A 136 9.22 10.72 13.28
CA GLN A 136 10.47 10.99 13.98
C GLN A 136 10.58 12.45 14.43
N ASP A 137 10.26 13.41 13.55
CA ASP A 137 10.25 14.84 13.89
C ASP A 137 9.26 15.16 15.03
N PHE A 138 8.12 14.47 15.09
CA PHE A 138 7.19 14.59 16.19
C PHE A 138 7.78 14.03 17.50
N VAL A 139 8.36 12.84 17.46
CA VAL A 139 9.02 12.21 18.61
C VAL A 139 10.12 13.12 19.17
N ASP A 140 11.00 13.64 18.31
CA ASP A 140 12.12 14.50 18.71
C ASP A 140 11.63 15.80 19.38
N ARG A 141 10.59 16.43 18.82
CA ARG A 141 9.97 17.63 19.40
C ARG A 141 9.31 17.33 20.74
N TRP A 142 8.57 16.23 20.84
CA TRP A 142 7.93 15.82 22.09
C TRP A 142 8.95 15.51 23.19
N THR A 143 10.01 14.76 22.87
CA THR A 143 11.09 14.46 23.81
C THR A 143 11.79 15.72 24.29
N SER A 144 12.01 16.69 23.40
CA SER A 144 12.59 17.99 23.75
C SER A 144 11.67 18.76 24.71
N PHE A 145 10.38 18.87 24.37
CA PHE A 145 9.37 19.51 25.22
C PHE A 145 9.28 18.87 26.61
N ALA A 146 9.21 17.54 26.69
CA ALA A 146 9.11 16.83 27.97
C ALA A 146 10.33 17.10 28.86
N ARG A 147 11.53 17.08 28.27
CA ARG A 147 12.78 17.40 28.97
C ARG A 147 12.76 18.82 29.53
N GLU A 148 12.34 19.81 28.74
CA GLU A 148 12.24 21.21 29.17
C GLU A 148 11.20 21.41 30.27
N ALA A 149 10.10 20.67 30.22
CA ALA A 149 9.04 20.70 31.22
C ALA A 149 9.38 19.95 32.53
N GLY A 150 10.54 19.28 32.60
CA GLY A 150 10.90 18.42 33.74
C GLY A 150 9.99 17.18 33.89
N VAL A 151 9.30 16.80 32.81
CA VAL A 151 8.43 15.62 32.77
C VAL A 151 9.23 14.46 32.18
N ALA A 152 9.11 13.27 32.78
CA ALA A 152 9.69 12.08 32.19
C ALA A 152 9.08 11.87 30.78
N PRO A 153 9.91 11.81 29.71
CA PRO A 153 9.37 11.61 28.38
C PRO A 153 8.69 10.24 28.33
N MET A 154 7.40 10.22 27.99
CA MET A 154 6.76 8.98 27.56
C MET A 154 7.46 8.55 26.28
N GLU A 155 8.15 7.41 26.28
CA GLU A 155 8.83 6.88 25.09
C GLU A 155 7.77 6.58 24.03
N PRO A 156 7.67 7.38 22.96
CA PRO A 156 6.80 7.02 21.85
C PRO A 156 7.39 5.78 21.19
N SER A 157 6.56 4.99 20.51
CA SER A 157 7.08 3.94 19.64
C SER A 157 8.09 4.57 18.67
N PRO A 158 9.32 4.03 18.54
CA PRO A 158 10.29 4.56 17.59
C PRO A 158 9.81 4.39 16.13
N THR A 159 8.82 3.53 15.92
CA THR A 159 8.28 3.17 14.62
C THR A 159 6.84 3.64 14.48
N TYR A 160 6.52 4.15 13.28
CA TYR A 160 5.18 4.56 12.92
C TYR A 160 4.32 3.34 12.60
N LEU A 161 3.17 3.20 13.27
CA LEU A 161 2.21 2.14 13.01
C LEU A 161 1.23 2.54 11.90
N VAL A 162 1.00 1.63 10.95
CA VAL A 162 0.11 1.86 9.81
C VAL A 162 -1.34 1.97 10.29
N SER A 163 -1.87 3.19 10.25
CA SER A 163 -3.22 3.53 10.72
C SER A 163 -4.26 3.57 9.58
N GLU A 164 -5.54 3.71 9.91
CA GLU A 164 -6.57 3.95 8.89
C GLU A 164 -6.30 5.26 8.12
N ASN A 165 -5.72 6.27 8.78
CA ASN A 165 -5.31 7.51 8.12
C ASN A 165 -4.21 7.28 7.08
N THR A 166 -3.21 6.45 7.40
CA THR A 166 -2.16 6.04 6.43
C THR A 166 -2.79 5.43 5.18
N ARG A 167 -3.78 4.56 5.35
CA ARG A 167 -4.50 3.91 4.24
C ARG A 167 -5.33 4.92 3.43
N ASN A 168 -5.98 5.86 4.10
CA ASN A 168 -6.69 6.95 3.44
C ASN A 168 -5.74 7.80 2.58
N MET A 169 -4.56 8.14 3.10
CA MET A 169 -3.54 8.88 2.36
C MET A 169 -3.01 8.10 1.15
N LEU A 170 -2.78 6.79 1.29
CA LEU A 170 -2.40 5.93 0.16
C LEU A 170 -3.49 5.91 -0.92
N SER A 171 -4.75 5.74 -0.54
CA SER A 171 -5.87 5.78 -1.50
C SER A 171 -6.00 7.15 -2.18
N TYR A 172 -5.76 8.23 -1.43
CA TYR A 172 -5.75 9.58 -2.00
C TYR A 172 -4.59 9.78 -2.99
N ALA A 173 -3.39 9.30 -2.67
CA ALA A 173 -2.25 9.33 -3.58
C ALA A 173 -2.56 8.63 -4.91
N VAL A 174 -3.26 7.49 -4.88
CA VAL A 174 -3.76 6.81 -6.09
C VAL A 174 -4.67 7.71 -6.91
N GLN A 175 -5.66 8.34 -6.28
CA GLN A 175 -6.62 9.21 -6.99
C GLN A 175 -5.92 10.36 -7.70
N LEU A 176 -4.89 10.93 -7.06
CA LEU A 176 -4.10 12.00 -7.66
C LEU A 176 -3.28 11.51 -8.86
N ILE A 177 -2.61 10.36 -8.75
CA ILE A 177 -1.84 9.76 -9.86
C ILE A 177 -2.77 9.49 -11.04
N MET A 178 -3.96 8.96 -10.78
CA MET A 178 -4.94 8.69 -11.83
C MET A 178 -5.47 9.95 -12.50
N ARG A 179 -5.70 11.03 -11.73
CA ARG A 179 -6.26 12.29 -12.25
C ARG A 179 -5.24 13.13 -12.99
N TYR A 180 -3.99 13.14 -12.53
CA TYR A 180 -2.97 14.08 -13.01
C TYR A 180 -1.83 13.42 -13.78
N HIS A 181 -1.79 12.08 -13.88
CA HIS A 181 -0.78 11.31 -14.61
C HIS A 181 0.68 11.67 -14.26
N GLN A 182 0.93 12.18 -13.05
CA GLN A 182 2.25 12.60 -12.60
C GLN A 182 2.47 12.13 -11.15
N PRO A 183 3.68 11.63 -10.80
CA PRO A 183 4.08 11.44 -9.41
C PRO A 183 4.19 12.83 -8.78
N LEU A 184 3.39 13.11 -7.75
CA LEU A 184 3.32 14.44 -7.15
C LEU A 184 4.59 14.78 -6.37
N PRO A 185 5.37 15.82 -6.77
CA PRO A 185 6.27 16.48 -5.85
C PRO A 185 5.43 17.24 -4.83
N GLY A 186 5.63 17.01 -3.54
CA GLY A 186 5.02 17.84 -2.49
C GLY A 186 3.70 17.35 -1.89
N LEU A 187 3.42 16.04 -1.90
CA LEU A 187 2.37 15.45 -1.06
C LEU A 187 2.49 15.91 0.41
N GLN A 188 3.73 16.09 0.90
CA GLN A 188 4.02 16.69 2.21
C GLN A 188 3.36 18.07 2.43
N GLN A 189 3.41 18.97 1.44
CA GLN A 189 2.79 20.30 1.56
C GLN A 189 1.27 20.19 1.58
N LEU A 190 0.70 19.40 0.67
CA LEU A 190 -0.75 19.22 0.58
C LEU A 190 -1.35 18.62 1.86
N MET A 191 -0.74 17.58 2.45
CA MET A 191 -1.38 16.85 3.54
C MET A 191 -1.16 17.45 4.94
N PHE A 192 -0.14 18.29 5.13
CA PHE A 192 0.25 18.76 6.47
C PHE A 192 0.41 20.28 6.58
N HIS A 193 0.59 20.97 5.46
CA HIS A 193 0.67 22.44 5.39
C HIS A 193 -0.08 22.96 4.15
N PRO A 194 -1.39 22.68 4.02
CA PRO A 194 -2.14 23.15 2.87
C PRO A 194 -2.08 24.68 2.84
N THR A 195 -1.69 25.26 1.70
CA THR A 195 -1.92 26.69 1.47
C THR A 195 -3.44 26.95 1.50
N GLU A 196 -3.90 28.19 1.76
CA GLU A 196 -5.34 28.50 1.75
C GLU A 196 -6.03 28.06 0.45
N SER A 197 -5.35 28.18 -0.70
CA SER A 197 -5.83 27.71 -2.00
C SER A 197 -5.94 26.18 -2.10
N GLN A 198 -5.09 25.43 -1.40
CA GLN A 198 -5.11 23.98 -1.35
C GLN A 198 -6.11 23.47 -0.30
N ALA A 199 -6.35 24.21 0.79
CA ALA A 199 -7.35 23.89 1.79
C ALA A 199 -8.78 23.89 1.21
N SER A 200 -9.10 24.87 0.35
CA SER A 200 -10.38 24.89 -0.40
C SER A 200 -10.59 23.60 -1.22
N PHE A 201 -9.52 23.08 -1.84
CA PHE A 201 -9.56 21.83 -2.59
C PHE A 201 -9.85 20.61 -1.70
N PHE A 202 -9.30 20.57 -0.48
CA PHE A 202 -9.63 19.52 0.49
C PHE A 202 -11.10 19.55 0.93
N TYR A 203 -11.68 20.74 1.04
CA TYR A 203 -13.11 20.89 1.34
C TYR A 203 -13.99 20.41 0.18
N ASP A 204 -13.68 20.77 -1.06
CA ASP A 204 -14.49 20.33 -2.21
C ASP A 204 -14.44 18.80 -2.40
N VAL A 205 -13.27 18.18 -2.23
CA VAL A 205 -13.11 16.71 -2.37
C VAL A 205 -13.76 15.94 -1.22
N ALA A 206 -13.77 16.47 0.01
CA ALA A 206 -14.36 15.78 1.16
C ALA A 206 -15.89 15.94 1.25
N PHE A 207 -16.46 16.98 0.62
CA PHE A 207 -17.87 17.35 0.74
C PHE A 207 -18.71 17.24 -0.55
N GLU A 208 -18.12 16.86 -1.69
CA GLU A 208 -18.89 16.34 -2.83
C GLU A 208 -19.48 14.95 -2.50
N ARG A 209 -20.60 14.93 -1.77
CA ARG A 209 -21.52 13.78 -1.65
C ARG A 209 -22.75 13.98 -2.53
#